data_AF-A0A4R2D755-F1
#
_entry.id   AF-A0A4R2D755-F1
#
_cell.length_a   1.000
_cell.length_b   1.000
_cell.length_c   1.000
_cell.angle_alpha   90.00
_cell.angle_beta   90.00
_cell.angle_gamma   90.00
#
_symmetry.space_group_name_H-M   'P 1'
#
loop_
_entity.id
_entity.type
_entity.pdbx_description
1 polymer ?
#
loop_
_entity_poly.entity_id
_entity_poly.type
_entity_poly.pdbx_seq_one_letter_code
_entity_poly.pdbx_strand_id
1 'polypeptide(L)'
;MGTWGYGPFENDGAGDLLASLRAGDFDIDQYSTHVDDGYLEVDDAQAAVAMGEVLAVAHGLRPACSQLDGIDAAAFARSLTPDHRAWILETLARTIADSDTSELHELWAENGPEDLETWRAPIVNRVERLRALVQAE
;
A
#
# COMPACT_ATOMS: atom_id res chain seq x y z
N MET A 1 13.71 10.12 -12.87
CA MET A 1 14.26 8.84 -12.40
C MET A 1 13.79 8.73 -10.96
N GLY A 2 12.72 7.99 -10.73
CA GLY A 2 12.18 7.80 -9.39
C GLY A 2 12.93 6.72 -8.62
N THR A 3 12.77 6.70 -7.31
CA THR A 3 13.27 5.61 -6.47
C THR A 3 12.46 4.36 -6.78
N TRP A 4 13.12 3.23 -7.02
CA TRP A 4 12.44 1.95 -7.26
C TRP A 4 13.21 0.79 -6.64
N GLY A 5 12.57 0.10 -5.70
CA GLY A 5 13.02 -1.14 -5.09
C GLY A 5 11.85 -2.11 -4.88
N TYR A 6 12.17 -3.32 -4.42
CA TYR A 6 11.19 -4.38 -4.16
C TYR A 6 10.42 -4.17 -2.85
N GLY A 7 10.95 -3.34 -1.95
CA GLY A 7 10.34 -3.06 -0.66
C GLY A 7 9.10 -2.16 -0.75
N PRO A 8 8.18 -2.28 0.23
CA PRO A 8 6.91 -1.52 0.23
C PRO A 8 7.09 -0.01 0.43
N PHE A 9 8.29 0.43 0.82
CA PHE A 9 8.65 1.82 1.06
C PHE A 9 9.83 2.28 0.20
N GLU A 10 10.20 1.50 -0.81
CA GLU A 10 11.34 1.77 -1.70
C GLU A 10 10.89 2.40 -3.03
N ASN A 11 9.85 3.22 -2.99
CA ASN A 11 9.33 3.94 -4.14
C ASN A 11 8.84 5.34 -3.74
N ASP A 12 8.72 6.23 -4.72
CA ASP A 12 8.47 7.64 -4.48
C ASP A 12 7.06 7.88 -3.90
N GLY A 13 6.03 7.20 -4.40
CA GLY A 13 4.66 7.30 -3.86
C GLY A 13 4.56 6.85 -2.40
N ALA A 14 5.32 5.82 -2.00
CA ALA A 14 5.47 5.48 -0.58
C ALA A 14 6.21 6.57 0.20
N GLY A 15 7.26 7.16 -0.37
CA GLY A 15 7.98 8.29 0.23
C GLY A 15 7.05 9.45 0.56
N ASP A 16 6.19 9.84 -0.38
CA ASP A 16 5.22 10.92 -0.23
C ASP A 16 4.17 10.59 0.83
N LEU A 17 3.60 9.38 0.81
CA LEU A 17 2.68 8.93 1.87
C LEU A 17 3.33 9.02 3.25
N LEU A 18 4.55 8.48 3.40
CA LEU A 18 5.25 8.47 4.67
C LEU A 18 5.60 9.89 5.13
N ALA A 19 5.92 10.81 4.22
CA ALA A 19 6.13 12.21 4.55
C ALA A 19 4.84 12.84 5.12
N SER A 20 3.70 12.58 4.47
CA SER A 20 2.40 13.09 4.91
C SER A 20 1.94 12.52 6.26
N LEU A 21 2.12 11.21 6.48
CA LEU A 21 1.84 10.58 7.76
C LEU A 21 2.70 11.17 8.90
N ARG A 22 3.97 11.49 8.65
CA ARG A 22 4.84 12.16 9.65
C ARG A 22 4.42 13.60 9.92
N ALA A 23 3.98 14.31 8.89
CA ALA A 23 3.48 15.67 9.03
C ALA A 23 2.10 15.72 9.73
N GLY A 24 1.38 14.59 9.74
CA GLY A 24 0.02 14.51 10.26
C GLY A 24 -1.00 15.19 9.34
N ASP A 25 -0.70 15.34 8.05
CA ASP A 25 -1.54 15.98 7.04
C ASP A 25 -2.21 14.97 6.09
N PHE A 26 -1.97 13.67 6.28
CA PHE A 26 -2.59 12.63 5.48
C PHE A 26 -4.10 12.52 5.77
N ASP A 27 -4.90 12.70 4.72
CA ASP A 27 -6.35 12.55 4.74
C ASP A 27 -6.77 11.44 3.77
N ILE A 28 -7.29 10.34 4.32
CA ILE A 28 -7.72 9.18 3.55
C ILE A 28 -9.02 9.43 2.77
N ASP A 29 -9.89 10.34 3.23
CA ASP A 29 -11.13 10.69 2.53
C ASP A 29 -10.80 11.45 1.24
N GLN A 30 -9.87 12.41 1.34
CA GLN A 30 -9.35 13.13 0.18
C GLN A 30 -8.64 12.17 -0.78
N TYR A 31 -7.80 11.28 -0.23
CA TYR A 31 -7.04 10.33 -1.03
C TYR A 31 -7.94 9.35 -1.78
N SER A 32 -8.88 8.71 -1.10
CA SER A 32 -9.80 7.74 -1.71
C SER A 32 -10.72 8.35 -2.76
N THR A 33 -11.05 9.63 -2.65
CA THR A 33 -11.82 10.36 -3.68
C THR A 33 -10.99 10.69 -4.92
N HIS A 34 -9.67 10.81 -4.77
CA HIS A 34 -8.76 11.12 -5.88
C HIS A 34 -8.50 9.91 -6.77
N VAL A 35 -8.34 8.73 -6.18
CA VAL A 35 -8.02 7.49 -6.88
C VAL A 35 -9.19 7.04 -7.74
N ASP A 36 -8.92 6.77 -9.01
CA ASP A 36 -9.93 6.31 -9.97
C ASP A 36 -10.41 4.86 -9.66
N ASP A 37 -11.71 4.62 -9.82
CA ASP A 37 -12.33 3.30 -9.62
C ASP A 37 -11.97 2.29 -10.72
N GLY A 38 -11.38 2.74 -11.82
CA GLY A 38 -10.97 1.96 -13.00
C GLY A 38 -9.51 1.55 -12.99
N TYR A 39 -8.62 2.42 -13.47
CA TYR A 39 -7.19 2.13 -13.61
C TYR A 39 -6.37 2.85 -12.52
N LEU A 40 -5.48 2.11 -11.85
CA LEU A 40 -4.61 2.68 -10.84
C LEU A 40 -3.31 3.18 -11.46
N GLU A 41 -3.12 4.49 -11.41
CA GLU A 41 -1.85 5.15 -11.71
C GLU A 41 -0.75 4.68 -10.75
N VAL A 42 0.51 4.77 -11.21
CA VAL A 42 1.67 4.24 -10.49
C VAL A 42 1.81 4.79 -9.07
N ASP A 43 1.58 6.10 -8.87
CA ASP A 43 1.74 6.76 -7.57
C ASP A 43 0.69 6.27 -6.56
N ASP A 44 -0.54 6.06 -7.02
CA ASP A 44 -1.64 5.56 -6.18
C ASP A 44 -1.45 4.10 -5.79
N ALA A 45 -1.01 3.29 -6.74
CA ALA A 45 -0.65 1.91 -6.49
C ALA A 45 0.51 1.78 -5.49
N GLN A 46 1.53 2.64 -5.62
CA GLN A 46 2.66 2.71 -4.69
C GLN A 46 2.22 3.10 -3.27
N ALA A 47 1.39 4.12 -3.14
CA ALA A 47 0.83 4.54 -1.85
C ALA A 47 -0.05 3.43 -1.23
N ALA A 48 -0.83 2.70 -2.02
CA ALA A 48 -1.64 1.58 -1.54
C ALA A 48 -0.77 0.46 -0.93
N VAL A 49 0.36 0.12 -1.57
CA VAL A 49 1.34 -0.84 -1.01
C VAL A 49 1.89 -0.36 0.33
N ALA A 50 2.22 0.93 0.43
CA ALA A 50 2.75 1.51 1.66
C ALA A 50 1.68 1.57 2.77
N MET A 51 0.44 1.99 2.49
CA MET A 51 -0.68 1.97 3.43
C MET A 51 -0.94 0.56 3.97
N GLY A 52 -0.93 -0.45 3.08
CA GLY A 52 -1.07 -1.85 3.47
C GLY A 52 0.04 -2.32 4.40
N GLU A 53 1.29 -1.87 4.19
CA GLU A 53 2.40 -2.22 5.08
C GLU A 53 2.30 -1.52 6.44
N VAL A 54 1.92 -0.24 6.48
CA VAL A 54 1.68 0.47 7.75
C VAL A 54 0.58 -0.24 8.56
N LEU A 55 -0.52 -0.66 7.91
CA LEU A 55 -1.56 -1.46 8.54
C LEU A 55 -1.04 -2.81 9.07
N ALA A 56 -0.21 -3.50 8.31
CA ALA A 56 0.38 -4.77 8.73
C ALA A 56 1.29 -4.61 9.95
N VAL A 57 2.06 -3.53 10.02
CA VAL A 57 2.87 -3.18 11.21
C VAL A 57 1.98 -2.83 12.39
N ALA A 58 0.94 -2.02 12.19
CA ALA A 58 0.00 -1.63 13.24
C ALA A 58 -0.68 -2.82 13.92
N HIS A 59 -0.95 -3.87 13.15
CA HIS A 59 -1.57 -5.11 13.60
C HIS A 59 -0.56 -6.21 14.00
N GLY A 60 0.74 -5.90 14.05
CA GLY A 60 1.78 -6.85 14.45
C GLY A 60 2.01 -8.02 13.49
N LEU A 61 1.50 -7.93 12.25
CA LEU A 61 1.80 -8.91 11.19
C LEU A 61 3.24 -8.78 10.69
N ARG A 62 3.84 -7.60 10.89
CA ARG A 62 5.18 -7.23 10.46
C ARG A 62 5.89 -6.45 11.56
N PRO A 63 7.22 -6.59 11.71
CA PRO A 63 7.98 -5.73 12.61
C PRO A 63 8.00 -4.30 12.08
N ALA A 64 8.03 -3.32 12.99
CA ALA A 64 8.34 -1.94 12.62
C ALA A 64 9.76 -1.86 12.02
N CYS A 65 9.97 -0.94 11.09
CA CYS A 65 11.26 -0.65 10.49
C CYS A 65 11.60 0.84 10.61
N SER A 66 12.87 1.21 10.39
CA SER A 66 13.33 2.60 10.51
C SER A 66 12.68 3.55 9.50
N GLN A 67 12.13 3.04 8.39
CA GLN A 67 11.36 3.84 7.46
C GLN A 67 10.04 4.36 8.08
N LEU A 68 9.55 3.74 9.16
CA LEU A 68 8.38 4.23 9.90
C LEU A 68 8.74 5.11 11.10
N ASP A 69 10.01 5.48 11.28
CA ASP A 69 10.40 6.40 12.35
C ASP A 69 9.62 7.73 12.23
N GLY A 70 9.03 8.15 13.34
CA GLY A 70 8.15 9.32 13.40
C GLY A 70 6.70 9.07 12.97
N ILE A 71 6.33 7.83 12.61
CA ILE A 71 4.96 7.44 12.26
C ILE A 71 4.42 6.49 13.33
N ASP A 72 3.32 6.86 13.97
CA ASP A 72 2.56 5.96 14.84
C ASP A 72 1.58 5.13 13.98
N ALA A 73 2.04 3.97 13.51
CA ALA A 73 1.24 3.05 12.71
C ALA A 73 -0.06 2.64 13.42
N ALA A 74 -0.03 2.51 14.75
CA ALA A 74 -1.22 2.15 15.51
C ALA A 74 -2.22 3.31 15.58
N ALA A 75 -1.75 4.56 15.68
CA ALA A 75 -2.61 5.74 15.58
C ALA A 75 -3.24 5.86 14.18
N PHE A 76 -2.45 5.66 13.12
CA PHE A 76 -2.97 5.62 11.75
C PHE A 76 -4.05 4.55 11.59
N ALA A 77 -3.80 3.32 12.05
CA ALA A 77 -4.83 2.28 11.99
C ALA A 77 -6.10 2.69 12.76
N ARG A 78 -5.97 3.26 13.97
CA ARG A 78 -7.13 3.69 14.78
C ARG A 78 -7.91 4.86 14.16
N SER A 79 -7.32 5.68 13.30
CA SER A 79 -8.04 6.77 12.62
C SER A 79 -8.89 6.28 11.43
N LEU A 80 -8.69 5.04 10.97
CA LEU A 80 -9.40 4.49 9.83
C LEU A 80 -10.74 3.88 10.23
N THR A 81 -11.79 4.24 9.50
CA THR A 81 -13.10 3.58 9.55
C THR A 81 -13.03 2.18 8.91
N PRO A 82 -14.03 1.31 9.12
CA PRO A 82 -14.12 0.04 8.39
C PRO A 82 -14.10 0.23 6.86
N ASP A 83 -14.78 1.26 6.36
CA ASP A 83 -14.82 1.56 4.92
C ASP A 83 -13.44 1.98 4.39
N HIS A 84 -12.68 2.78 5.15
CA HIS A 84 -11.31 3.12 4.77
C HIS A 84 -10.40 1.89 4.70
N ARG A 85 -10.55 0.96 5.65
CA ARG A 85 -9.77 -0.29 5.64
C ARG A 85 -10.15 -1.18 4.46
N ALA A 86 -11.45 -1.29 4.16
CA ALA A 86 -11.93 -2.04 3.01
C ALA A 86 -11.40 -1.43 1.70
N TRP A 87 -11.44 -0.10 1.58
CA TRP A 87 -10.90 0.63 0.44
C TRP A 87 -9.40 0.38 0.28
N ILE A 88 -8.58 0.53 1.33
CA ILE A 88 -7.12 0.27 1.27
C ILE A 88 -6.84 -1.17 0.79
N LEU A 89 -7.59 -2.16 1.30
CA LEU A 89 -7.41 -3.56 0.91
C LEU A 89 -7.84 -3.84 -0.52
N GLU A 90 -8.88 -3.18 -1.01
CA GLU A 90 -9.33 -3.30 -2.39
C GLU A 90 -8.35 -2.64 -3.35
N THR A 91 -7.92 -1.42 -3.08
CA THR A 91 -6.92 -0.70 -3.88
C THR A 91 -5.58 -1.46 -3.91
N LEU A 92 -5.15 -2.01 -2.77
CA LEU A 92 -3.96 -2.86 -2.71
C LEU A 92 -4.13 -4.16 -3.51
N ALA A 93 -5.32 -4.77 -3.49
CA ALA A 93 -5.58 -5.97 -4.29
C ALA A 93 -5.60 -5.67 -5.80
N ARG A 94 -6.20 -4.55 -6.21
CA ARG A 94 -6.16 -4.04 -7.59
C ARG A 94 -4.73 -3.77 -8.06
N THR A 95 -3.90 -3.15 -7.21
CA THR A 95 -2.48 -2.87 -7.49
C THR A 95 -1.70 -4.12 -7.94
N ILE A 96 -2.06 -5.30 -7.44
CA ILE A 96 -1.35 -6.55 -7.72
C ILE A 96 -2.17 -7.53 -8.58
N ALA A 97 -3.32 -7.12 -9.10
CA ALA A 97 -4.21 -8.02 -9.81
C ALA A 97 -3.64 -8.36 -11.19
N ASP A 98 -3.52 -7.35 -12.05
CA ASP A 98 -3.05 -7.45 -13.43
C ASP A 98 -2.71 -6.06 -14.02
N SER A 99 -2.16 -6.03 -15.22
CA SER A 99 -1.79 -4.80 -15.93
C SER A 99 -2.99 -4.04 -16.50
N ASP A 100 -4.18 -4.65 -16.56
CA ASP A 100 -5.40 -3.96 -17.02
C ASP A 100 -5.97 -3.03 -15.92
N THR A 101 -5.53 -3.23 -14.67
CA THR A 101 -6.05 -2.52 -13.49
C THR A 101 -5.01 -1.66 -12.78
N SER A 102 -3.71 -1.85 -13.04
CA SER A 102 -2.64 -1.10 -12.38
C SER A 102 -1.41 -0.87 -13.26
N GLU A 103 -1.01 0.40 -13.37
CA GLU A 103 0.23 0.83 -14.02
C GLU A 103 1.46 0.25 -13.31
N LEU A 104 1.46 0.20 -11.98
CA LEU A 104 2.57 -0.36 -11.22
C LEU A 104 2.77 -1.85 -11.54
N HIS A 105 1.67 -2.61 -11.70
CA HIS A 105 1.75 -4.00 -12.14
C HIS A 105 2.30 -4.08 -13.57
N GLU A 106 1.82 -3.25 -14.48
CA GLU A 106 2.28 -3.18 -15.87
C GLU A 106 3.80 -2.97 -15.94
N LEU A 107 4.32 -1.98 -15.23
CA LEU A 107 5.74 -1.66 -15.22
C LEU A 107 6.60 -2.80 -14.63
N TRP A 108 6.12 -3.51 -13.62
CA TRP A 108 6.80 -4.71 -13.12
C TRP A 108 6.73 -5.87 -14.11
N ALA A 109 5.61 -6.03 -14.81
CA ALA A 109 5.45 -7.06 -15.84
C ALA A 109 6.40 -6.84 -17.03
N GLU A 110 6.70 -5.58 -17.38
CA GLU A 110 7.68 -5.23 -18.43
C GLU A 110 9.12 -5.67 -18.08
N ASN A 111 9.49 -5.70 -16.80
CA ASN A 111 10.80 -6.20 -16.35
C ASN A 111 10.94 -7.73 -16.49
N GLY A 112 9.80 -8.43 -16.50
CA GLY A 112 9.72 -9.87 -16.71
C GLY A 112 9.07 -10.63 -15.55
N PRO A 113 8.72 -11.91 -15.76
CA PRO A 113 7.91 -12.68 -14.82
C PRO A 113 8.59 -12.96 -13.47
N GLU A 114 9.93 -13.05 -13.43
CA GLU A 114 10.68 -13.31 -12.19
C GLU A 114 10.67 -12.08 -11.28
N ASP A 115 10.91 -10.89 -11.83
CA ASP A 115 10.89 -9.63 -11.09
C ASP A 115 9.47 -9.28 -10.63
N LEU A 116 8.48 -9.47 -11.51
CA LEU A 116 7.07 -9.31 -11.18
C LEU A 116 6.67 -10.19 -9.99
N GLU A 117 6.98 -11.49 -10.03
CA GLU A 117 6.63 -12.40 -8.93
C GLU A 117 7.38 -12.07 -7.64
N THR A 118 8.66 -11.67 -7.75
CA THR A 118 9.48 -11.28 -6.59
C THR A 118 8.89 -10.06 -5.86
N TRP A 119 8.40 -9.07 -6.61
CA TRP A 119 7.70 -7.92 -6.05
C TRP A 119 6.31 -8.27 -5.53
N ARG A 120 5.54 -9.08 -6.29
CA ARG A 120 4.13 -9.33 -6.05
C ARG A 120 3.84 -10.30 -4.90
N ALA A 121 4.61 -11.39 -4.78
CA ALA A 121 4.31 -12.47 -3.83
C ALA A 121 4.24 -12.00 -2.35
N PRO A 122 5.16 -11.14 -1.84
CA PRO A 122 5.05 -10.62 -0.48
C PRO A 122 3.78 -9.79 -0.25
N ILE A 123 3.30 -9.08 -1.28
CA ILE A 123 2.12 -8.21 -1.21
C ILE A 123 0.85 -9.06 -1.22
N VAL A 124 0.78 -10.10 -2.07
CA VAL A 124 -0.32 -11.10 -2.06
C VAL A 124 -0.51 -11.67 -0.65
N ASN A 125 0.58 -12.17 -0.05
CA ASN A 125 0.51 -12.73 1.30
C ASN A 125 0.02 -11.71 2.34
N ARG A 126 0.41 -10.44 2.18
CA ARG A 126 0.00 -9.37 3.08
C ARG A 126 -1.48 -9.03 2.95
N VAL A 127 -2.01 -8.97 1.74
CA VAL A 127 -3.46 -8.78 1.48
C VAL A 127 -4.28 -9.88 2.14
N GLU A 128 -3.89 -11.15 1.97
CA GLU A 128 -4.59 -12.29 2.56
C GLU A 128 -4.64 -12.20 4.09
N ARG A 129 -3.49 -11.90 4.73
CA ARG A 129 -3.41 -11.81 6.19
C ARG A 129 -4.19 -10.62 6.76
N LEU A 130 -4.18 -9.48 6.08
CA LEU A 130 -4.96 -8.31 6.50
C LEU A 130 -6.46 -8.54 6.34
N ARG A 131 -6.91 -9.17 5.24
CA ARG A 131 -8.32 -9.52 5.05
C ARG A 131 -8.82 -10.45 6.14
N ALA A 132 -8.01 -11.44 6.53
CA ALA A 132 -8.36 -12.36 7.62
C ALA A 132 -8.51 -11.64 8.98
N LEU A 133 -7.76 -10.56 9.22
CA LEU A 133 -7.92 -9.75 10.44
C LEU A 133 -9.20 -8.92 10.40
N VAL A 134 -9.47 -8.21 9.31
CA VAL A 134 -10.65 -7.34 9.20
C VAL A 134 -11.96 -8.13 9.27
N GLN A 135 -11.96 -9.39 8.83
CA GLN A 135 -13.12 -10.28 8.97
C GLN A 135 -13.32 -10.86 10.37
N ALA A 136 -12.32 -10.76 11.25
CA ALA A 136 -12.35 -11.27 12.61
C ALA A 136 -12.68 -10.19 13.66
N GLU A 137 -12.64 -8.90 13.28
CA GLU A 137 -13.08 -7.74 14.08
C GLU A 137 -14.60 -7.58 14.06
#